data_AF-A0A4Q9YS31-F1
#
_entry.id   AF-A0A4Q9YS31-F1
#
_cell.length_a   1.000
_cell.length_b   1.000
_cell.length_c   1.000
_cell.angle_alpha   90.00
_cell.angle_beta   90.00
_cell.angle_gamma   90.00
#
_symmetry.space_group_name_H-M   'P 1'
#
loop_
_entity.id
_entity.type
_entity.pdbx_description
1 polymer ?
#
loop_
_entity_poly.entity_id
_entity_poly.type
_entity_poly.pdbx_seq_one_letter_code
_entity_poly.pdbx_strand_id
1 'polypeptide(L)'
;MKNNIAISMTENGDPYENALAERVNGIIKTEFNLYSSSLGFDQTKHRISKSIESYNELRPHASCDYLTPNQAHLQSEILNKRWKNYNRSFNHEKAIV
;
A
#
# COMPACT_ATOMS: atom_id res chain seq x y z
N MET A 1 23.73 9.97 7.62
CA MET A 1 22.28 10.18 7.79
C MET A 1 22.01 11.67 7.70
N LYS A 2 21.64 12.21 6.53
CA LYS A 2 21.54 13.66 6.31
C LYS A 2 20.16 14.23 6.69
N ASN A 3 19.15 13.35 6.78
CA ASN A 3 17.75 13.72 6.98
C ASN A 3 17.15 13.19 8.31
N ASN A 4 17.97 12.62 9.20
CA ASN A 4 17.53 12.04 10.49
C ASN A 4 16.39 11.01 10.39
N ILE A 5 16.38 10.20 9.32
CA ILE A 5 15.41 9.12 9.11
C ILE A 5 16.04 7.81 9.57
N ALA A 6 15.34 7.08 10.45
CA ALA A 6 15.75 5.76 10.90
C ALA A 6 15.48 4.72 9.79
N ILE A 7 16.43 3.79 9.59
CA ILE A 7 16.22 2.64 8.74
C ILE A 7 15.46 1.59 9.55
N SER A 8 14.37 1.06 8.98
CA SER A 8 13.63 -0.07 9.51
C SER A 8 13.58 -1.14 8.42
N MET A 9 14.09 -2.33 8.74
CA MET A 9 14.11 -3.49 7.85
C MET A 9 13.23 -4.58 8.46
N THR A 10 12.59 -5.37 7.61
CA THR A 10 11.95 -6.64 7.99
C THR A 10 13.04 -7.60 8.48
N GLU A 11 12.98 -8.03 9.73
CA GLU A 11 14.03 -8.89 10.33
C GLU A 11 13.76 -10.37 10.08
N ASN A 12 12.49 -10.72 9.85
CA ASN A 12 12.06 -12.08 9.59
C ASN A 12 11.52 -12.15 8.15
N GLY A 13 11.71 -13.29 7.48
CA GLY A 13 11.11 -13.55 6.16
C GLY A 13 9.59 -13.73 6.20
N ASP A 14 8.89 -13.07 7.13
CA ASP A 14 7.46 -13.19 7.33
C ASP A 14 6.71 -12.32 6.29
N PRO A 15 5.88 -12.93 5.42
CA PRO A 15 5.10 -12.20 4.41
C PRO A 15 4.13 -11.16 5.01
N TYR A 16 3.78 -11.25 6.29
CA TYR A 16 2.89 -10.28 6.93
C TYR A 16 3.56 -8.93 7.22
N GLU A 17 4.89 -8.86 7.31
CA GLU A 17 5.61 -7.62 7.65
C GLU A 17 5.46 -6.54 6.57
N ASN A 18 5.25 -6.94 5.30
CA ASN A 18 5.10 -6.03 4.17
C ASN A 18 3.72 -6.12 3.48
N ALA A 19 2.75 -6.80 4.10
CA ALA A 19 1.47 -7.14 3.48
C ALA A 19 0.69 -5.92 2.94
N LEU A 20 0.79 -4.77 3.60
CA LEU A 20 0.13 -3.54 3.13
C LEU A 20 0.73 -3.06 1.80
N ALA A 21 2.06 -3.01 1.68
CA ALA A 21 2.71 -2.57 0.45
C ALA A 21 2.48 -3.57 -0.68
N GLU A 22 2.53 -4.88 -0.39
CA GLU A 22 2.22 -5.92 -1.36
C GLU A 22 0.78 -5.80 -1.89
N ARG A 23 -0.18 -5.52 -1.01
CA ARG A 23 -1.57 -5.34 -1.43
C ARG A 23 -1.72 -4.15 -2.37
N VAL A 24 -1.13 -3.00 -2.03
CA VAL A 24 -1.16 -1.79 -2.86
C VAL A 24 -0.50 -2.06 -4.22
N ASN A 25 0.69 -2.65 -4.23
CA ASN A 25 1.42 -3.00 -5.45
C ASN A 25 0.65 -3.99 -6.32
N GLY A 26 0.01 -4.99 -5.70
CA GLY A 26 -0.84 -5.95 -6.38
C GLY A 26 -2.00 -5.27 -7.10
N ILE A 27 -2.72 -4.38 -6.41
CA ILE A 27 -3.83 -3.61 -6.98
C ILE A 27 -3.38 -2.80 -8.21
N ILE A 28 -2.30 -2.03 -8.09
CA ILE A 28 -1.77 -1.21 -9.19
C ILE A 28 -1.38 -2.10 -10.38
N LYS A 29 -0.67 -3.21 -10.12
CA LYS A 29 -0.27 -4.15 -11.19
C LYS A 29 -1.47 -4.79 -11.88
N THR A 30 -2.50 -5.17 -11.13
CA THR A 30 -3.72 -5.78 -11.67
C THR A 30 -4.46 -4.80 -12.58
N GLU A 31 -4.72 -3.59 -12.11
CA GLU A 31 -5.62 -2.67 -12.83
C GLU A 31 -5.01 -2.03 -14.05
N PHE A 32 -3.71 -1.76 -14.01
CA PHE A 32 -3.00 -1.17 -15.14
C PHE A 32 -2.31 -2.22 -16.01
N ASN A 33 -2.54 -3.51 -15.74
CA ASN A 33 -1.97 -4.66 -16.43
C ASN A 33 -0.43 -4.55 -16.56
N LEU A 34 0.25 -4.47 -15.41
CA LEU A 34 1.69 -4.24 -15.29
C LEU A 34 2.47 -5.49 -14.84
N TYR A 35 1.90 -6.69 -15.02
CA TYR A 35 2.62 -7.94 -14.72
C TYR A 35 3.75 -8.24 -15.71
N SER A 36 3.64 -7.70 -16.92
CA SER A 36 4.67 -7.79 -17.96
C SER A 36 4.70 -6.50 -18.79
N SER A 37 5.81 -6.29 -19.48
CA SER A 37 5.96 -5.20 -20.44
C SER A 37 6.70 -5.71 -21.66
N SER A 38 6.19 -5.40 -22.85
CA SER A 38 6.89 -5.57 -24.12
C SER A 38 7.64 -4.31 -24.54
N LEU A 39 7.56 -3.24 -23.75
CA LEU A 39 8.20 -1.96 -24.02
C LEU A 39 9.65 -1.93 -23.51
N GLY A 40 10.46 -1.01 -24.03
CA GLY A 40 11.78 -0.72 -23.49
C GLY A 40 11.71 -0.18 -22.04
N PHE A 41 12.86 -0.14 -21.37
CA PHE A 41 12.96 0.26 -19.96
C PHE A 41 12.32 1.64 -19.69
N ASP A 42 12.70 2.66 -20.45
CA ASP A 42 12.22 4.03 -20.24
C ASP A 42 10.71 4.18 -20.45
N GLN A 43 10.17 3.50 -21.47
CA GLN A 43 8.74 3.50 -21.76
C GLN A 43 7.96 2.75 -20.69
N THR A 44 8.50 1.61 -20.22
CA THR A 44 7.91 0.84 -19.11
C THR A 44 7.88 1.69 -17.84
N LYS A 45 9.00 2.36 -17.52
CA LYS A 45 9.09 3.29 -16.39
C LYS A 45 8.05 4.40 -16.48
N HIS A 46 7.93 5.04 -17.65
CA HIS A 46 6.94 6.08 -17.87
C HIS A 46 5.50 5.57 -17.66
N ARG A 47 5.18 4.39 -18.21
CA ARG A 47 3.86 3.75 -18.03
C ARG A 47 3.56 3.46 -16.56
N ILE A 48 4.54 2.96 -15.81
CA ILE A 48 4.40 2.70 -14.37
C ILE A 48 4.16 4.02 -13.62
N SER A 49 4.94 5.08 -13.90
CA SER A 49 4.74 6.39 -13.28
C SER A 49 3.33 6.95 -13.54
N LYS A 50 2.82 6.84 -14.77
CA LYS A 50 1.45 7.26 -15.11
C LYS A 50 0.37 6.43 -14.44
N SER A 51 0.63 5.14 -14.24
CA SER A 51 -0.29 4.25 -13.51
C SER A 51 -0.36 4.63 -12.03
N ILE A 52 0.77 4.95 -11.40
CA ILE A 52 0.83 5.41 -10.00
C ILE A 52 0.14 6.76 -9.84
N GLU A 53 0.39 7.71 -10.74
CA GLU A 53 -0.28 9.03 -10.76
C GLU A 53 -1.81 8.85 -10.86
N SER A 54 -2.27 8.03 -11.80
CA SER A 54 -3.70 7.74 -11.98
C SER A 54 -4.33 7.09 -10.73
N TYR A 55 -3.62 6.16 -10.08
CA TYR A 55 -4.07 5.56 -8.83
C TYR A 55 -4.19 6.60 -7.70
N ASN A 56 -3.22 7.51 -7.56
CA ASN A 56 -3.20 8.47 -6.46
C ASN A 56 -4.12 9.67 -6.66
N GLU A 57 -4.36 10.09 -7.91
CA GLU A 57 -5.05 11.35 -8.23
C GLU A 57 -6.44 11.18 -8.84
N LEU A 58 -6.72 10.05 -9.49
CA LEU A 58 -7.96 9.87 -10.26
C LEU A 58 -8.85 8.75 -9.71
N ARG A 59 -8.27 7.78 -9.00
CA ARG A 59 -9.01 6.60 -8.55
C ARG A 59 -9.73 6.86 -7.22
N PRO A 60 -11.07 6.88 -7.17
CA PRO A 60 -11.79 6.99 -5.90
C PRO A 60 -11.79 5.66 -5.15
N HIS A 61 -11.63 5.72 -3.82
CA HIS A 61 -11.66 4.54 -2.95
C HIS A 61 -12.90 4.57 -2.05
N ALA A 62 -13.76 3.56 -2.16
CA ALA A 62 -14.98 3.46 -1.35
C ALA A 62 -14.71 3.41 0.17
N SER A 63 -13.57 2.84 0.57
CA SER A 63 -13.13 2.84 1.98
C SER A 63 -12.76 4.23 2.49
N CYS A 64 -12.40 5.15 1.58
CA CYS A 64 -11.97 6.51 1.86
C CYS A 64 -13.04 7.52 1.42
N ASP A 65 -14.33 7.23 1.65
CA ASP A 65 -15.43 8.16 1.32
C ASP A 65 -15.47 8.56 -0.17
N TYR A 66 -15.02 7.68 -1.06
CA TYR A 66 -14.85 7.93 -2.51
C TYR A 66 -13.83 9.03 -2.85
N LEU A 67 -12.95 9.37 -1.92
CA LEU A 67 -11.80 10.21 -2.17
C LEU A 67 -10.68 9.42 -2.83
N THR A 68 -9.83 10.13 -3.56
CA THR A 68 -8.57 9.60 -4.07
C THR A 68 -7.52 9.53 -2.97
N PRO A 69 -6.47 8.68 -3.11
CA PRO A 69 -5.42 8.58 -2.09
C PRO A 69 -4.79 9.94 -1.74
N ASN A 70 -4.53 10.79 -2.72
CA ASN A 70 -3.96 12.12 -2.47
C ASN A 70 -4.95 13.04 -1.74
N GLN A 71 -6.22 13.03 -2.12
CA GLN A 71 -7.25 13.81 -1.41
C GLN A 71 -7.40 13.35 0.05
N ALA A 72 -7.47 12.04 0.27
CA ALA A 72 -7.54 11.44 1.60
C ALA A 72 -6.31 11.76 2.46
N HIS A 73 -5.11 11.80 1.86
CA HIS A 73 -3.88 12.16 2.56
C HIS A 73 -3.84 13.64 2.99
N LEU A 74 -4.38 14.54 2.18
CA LEU A 74 -4.41 15.98 2.45
C LEU A 74 -5.53 16.39 3.43
N GLN A 75 -6.56 15.55 3.61
CA GLN A 75 -7.64 15.81 4.54
C GLN A 75 -7.18 15.67 5.99
N SER A 76 -7.57 16.63 6.83
CA SER A 76 -7.25 16.62 8.28
C SER A 76 -8.31 15.91 9.13
N GLU A 77 -9.45 15.57 8.54
CA GLU A 77 -10.53 14.86 9.23
C GLU A 77 -10.28 13.36 9.29
N ILE A 78 -10.79 12.72 10.33
CA ILE A 78 -10.65 11.27 10.53
C ILE A 78 -11.59 10.56 9.55
N LEU A 79 -11.02 9.73 8.67
CA LEU A 79 -11.80 8.87 7.78
C LEU A 79 -12.58 7.81 8.57
N ASN A 80 -13.83 7.57 8.16
CA ASN A 80 -14.68 6.56 8.77
C ASN A 80 -14.15 5.15 8.46
N LYS A 81 -13.81 4.39 9.51
CA LYS A 81 -13.38 2.99 9.38
C LYS A 81 -14.57 2.12 9.00
N ARG A 82 -14.58 1.64 7.75
CA ARG A 82 -15.66 0.78 7.20
C ARG A 82 -15.41 -0.72 7.33
N TRP A 83 -14.23 -1.14 7.80
CA TRP A 83 -13.91 -2.55 7.97
C TRP A 83 -14.35 -3.08 9.33
N LYS A 84 -14.70 -4.36 9.38
CA LYS A 84 -14.98 -5.06 10.64
C LYS A 84 -13.68 -5.23 11.42
N ASN A 85 -13.69 -4.78 12.67
CA ASN A 85 -12.62 -5.10 13.61
C ASN A 85 -12.81 -6.54 14.09
N TYR A 86 -11.88 -7.42 13.73
CA TYR A 86 -11.78 -8.72 14.37
C TYR A 86 -10.97 -8.53 15.66
N ASN A 87 -11.66 -8.50 16.81
CA ASN A 87 -10.98 -8.51 18.11
C ASN A 87 -10.22 -9.83 18.23
N ARG A 88 -8.92 -9.83 17.93
CA ARG A 88 -8.05 -10.96 18.26
C ARG A 88 -7.76 -10.89 19.75
N SER A 89 -8.44 -11.72 20.54
CA SER A 89 -7.95 -12.11 21.87
C SER A 89 -6.68 -12.92 21.67
N PHE A 90 -5.54 -12.25 21.54
CA PHE A 90 -4.23 -12.92 21.56
C PHE A 90 -4.00 -13.40 23.01
N ASN A 91 -4.36 -14.66 23.29
CA ASN A 91 -3.82 -15.36 24.43
C ASN A 91 -2.34 -15.61 24.14
N HIS A 92 -1.47 -14.83 24.79
CA HIS A 92 -0.03 -14.97 24.69
C HIS A 92 0.38 -16.17 25.56
N GLU A 93 0.10 -17.39 25.13
CA GLU A 93 0.77 -18.56 25.69
C GLU A 93 2.23 -18.49 25.21
N LYS A 94 3.11 -17.99 26.09
CA LYS A 94 4.55 -18.14 25.93
C LYS A 94 4.83 -19.63 25.78
N ALA A 95 5.21 -20.06 24.57
CA ALA A 95 5.94 -21.30 24.41
C ALA A 95 7.24 -21.17 25.20
N ILE A 96 7.31 -21.89 26.32
CA ILE A 96 8.56 -22.10 27.06
C ILE A 96 9.40 -23.00 26.17
N VAL A 97 10.54 -22.48 25.69
CA VAL A 97 11.66 -23.29 25.21
C VAL A 97 12.59 -23.49 26.39
#